data_AF-A0A2S7ENP9-F1
#
_entry.id   AF-A0A2S7ENP9-F1
#
_cell.length_a   1.000
_cell.length_b   1.000
_cell.length_c   1.000
_cell.angle_alpha   90.00
_cell.angle_beta   90.00
_cell.angle_gamma   90.00
#
_symmetry.space_group_name_H-M   'P 1'
#
loop_
_entity.id
_entity.type
_entity.pdbx_description
1 polymer ?
#
loop_
_entity_poly.entity_id
_entity_poly.type
_entity_poly.pdbx_seq_one_letter_code
_entity_poly.pdbx_strand_id
1 'polypeptide(L)'
;MVSEDYQNQLLTELRQQGYDHNEICGELVQMGLDKAYVEQLLSKVASEEALDEARPEPDITGHPSSLSVAGREVKLLMFTRKPRCYFFADFMSAEDCERLIEISKTRMKRSVVYSADENGVTKVVPSYTRSSNQANYVLGDSDFTDEILSKVSELTNWPTKKMEGIQVIQYGIGGEFVPHCDFFLDSSDGEEMPWQRVGTFLIYLNRPTYGGSTFFPDAHFEFIPHQGNSLLFSYEPGDINRDLSRHAGTPVGGGSKWLATILLTDRDIENGVTKGTMGGRMM
;
A
#
# COMPACT_ATOMS: atom_id res chain seq x y z
N MET A 1 -28.58 30.28 -4.46
CA MET A 1 -27.74 29.45 -3.59
C MET A 1 -26.41 29.31 -4.27
N VAL A 2 -25.34 29.76 -3.63
CA VAL A 2 -23.97 29.51 -4.10
C VAL A 2 -23.73 28.00 -3.97
N SER A 3 -23.15 27.35 -4.98
CA SER A 3 -22.92 25.90 -4.93
C SER A 3 -21.90 25.56 -3.83
N GLU A 4 -22.06 24.38 -3.23
CA GLU A 4 -21.16 23.84 -2.18
C GLU A 4 -19.69 23.82 -2.68
N ASP A 5 -19.49 23.52 -3.97
CA ASP A 5 -18.18 23.56 -4.64
C ASP A 5 -17.51 24.94 -4.63
N TYR A 6 -18.27 26.02 -4.84
CA TYR A 6 -17.73 27.38 -4.83
C TYR A 6 -17.37 27.82 -3.41
N GLN A 7 -18.13 27.35 -2.41
CA GLN A 7 -17.85 27.65 -1.01
C GLN A 7 -16.57 26.93 -0.54
N ASN A 8 -16.39 25.67 -0.92
CA ASN A 8 -15.17 24.91 -0.62
C ASN A 8 -13.95 25.50 -1.32
N GLN A 9 -14.06 25.89 -2.58
CA GLN A 9 -12.98 26.53 -3.32
C GLN A 9 -12.55 27.87 -2.67
N LEU A 10 -13.52 28.70 -2.28
CA LEU A 10 -13.26 29.98 -1.62
C LEU A 10 -12.55 29.78 -0.26
N LEU A 11 -12.95 28.75 0.50
CA LEU A 11 -12.29 28.39 1.77
C LEU A 11 -10.83 27.96 1.57
N THR A 12 -10.56 27.14 0.55
CA THR A 12 -9.21 26.71 0.19
C THR A 12 -8.33 27.89 -0.22
N GLU A 13 -8.86 28.80 -1.05
CA GLU A 13 -8.13 29.98 -1.52
C GLU A 13 -7.77 30.94 -0.37
N LEU A 14 -8.68 31.18 0.57
CA LEU A 14 -8.42 32.03 1.75
C LEU A 14 -7.35 31.43 2.67
N ARG A 15 -7.36 30.11 2.89
CA ARG A 15 -6.31 29.43 3.68
C ARG A 15 -4.94 29.47 3.01
N GLN A 16 -4.89 29.30 1.69
CA GLN A 16 -3.63 29.41 0.93
C GLN A 16 -3.05 30.83 0.97
N GLN A 17 -3.90 31.84 1.18
CA GLN A 17 -3.48 33.22 1.42
C GLN A 17 -3.04 33.46 2.88
N GLY A 18 -3.08 32.43 3.74
CA GLY A 18 -2.58 32.47 5.11
C GLY A 18 -3.61 32.87 6.16
N TYR A 19 -4.89 32.97 5.80
CA TYR A 19 -5.96 33.32 6.73
C TYR A 19 -6.25 32.17 7.69
N ASP A 20 -6.36 32.47 8.97
CA ASP A 20 -6.72 31.49 9.99
C ASP A 20 -8.24 31.23 10.06
N HIS A 21 -8.62 30.22 10.85
CA HIS A 21 -10.01 29.78 10.96
C HIS A 21 -10.98 30.90 11.39
N ASN A 22 -10.55 31.78 12.31
CA ASN A 22 -11.38 32.87 12.81
C ASN A 22 -11.46 34.01 11.81
N GLU A 23 -10.36 34.27 11.09
CA GLU A 23 -10.29 35.28 10.03
C GLU A 23 -11.21 34.90 8.85
N ILE A 24 -11.20 33.64 8.43
CA ILE A 24 -12.08 33.13 7.37
C ILE A 24 -13.56 33.21 7.77
N CYS A 25 -13.89 32.82 9.00
CA CYS A 25 -15.25 32.94 9.52
C CYS A 25 -15.71 34.41 9.53
N GLY A 26 -14.83 35.32 9.95
CA GLY A 26 -15.08 36.77 9.94
C GLY A 26 -15.35 37.33 8.53
N GLU A 27 -14.53 36.98 7.55
CA GLU A 27 -14.67 37.39 6.15
C GLU A 27 -16.00 36.92 5.55
N LEU A 28 -16.35 35.64 5.71
CA LEU A 28 -17.57 35.08 5.15
C LEU A 28 -18.85 35.67 5.78
N VAL A 29 -18.83 35.95 7.08
CA VAL A 29 -19.94 36.62 7.75
C VAL A 29 -20.06 38.08 7.29
N GLN A 30 -18.94 38.79 7.08
CA GLN A 30 -18.96 40.15 6.51
C GLN A 30 -19.50 40.19 5.08
N MET A 31 -19.29 39.13 4.30
CA MET A 31 -19.89 38.94 2.97
C MET A 31 -21.40 38.64 3.01
N GLY A 32 -21.99 38.53 4.21
CA GLY A 32 -23.43 38.41 4.43
C GLY A 32 -23.93 36.97 4.59
N LEU A 33 -23.03 36.00 4.78
CA LEU A 33 -23.43 34.63 5.13
C LEU A 33 -23.82 34.55 6.62
N ASP A 34 -24.80 33.70 6.92
CA ASP A 34 -25.21 33.47 8.30
C ASP A 34 -24.10 32.78 9.10
N LYS A 35 -23.84 33.29 10.31
CA LYS A 35 -22.73 32.83 11.15
C LYS A 35 -22.85 31.35 11.54
N ALA A 36 -24.04 30.88 11.91
CA ALA A 36 -24.23 29.49 12.31
C ALA A 36 -24.03 28.54 11.12
N TYR A 37 -24.43 28.97 9.93
CA TYR A 37 -24.17 28.23 8.69
C TYR A 37 -22.68 28.18 8.34
N VAL A 38 -21.94 29.30 8.47
CA VAL A 38 -20.48 29.34 8.24
C VAL A 38 -19.73 28.46 9.23
N GLU A 39 -20.10 28.50 10.51
CA GLU A 39 -19.50 27.63 11.53
C GLU A 39 -19.75 26.14 11.22
N GLN A 40 -20.95 25.79 10.75
CA GLN A 40 -21.27 24.42 10.34
C GLN A 40 -20.49 23.98 9.09
N LEU A 41 -20.37 24.86 8.08
CA LEU A 41 -19.59 24.61 6.87
C LEU A 41 -18.11 24.38 7.20
N LEU A 42 -17.52 25.25 8.01
CA LEU A 42 -16.13 25.12 8.46
C LEU A 42 -15.91 23.86 9.30
N SER A 43 -16.89 23.46 10.12
CA SER A 43 -16.82 22.21 10.88
C SER A 43 -16.90 20.96 9.99
N LYS A 44 -17.67 21.02 8.89
CA LYS A 44 -17.81 19.93 7.92
C LYS A 44 -16.54 19.76 7.09
N VAL A 45 -15.98 20.86 6.56
CA VAL A 45 -14.70 20.86 5.82
C VAL A 45 -13.54 20.44 6.74
N ALA A 46 -13.51 20.91 8.00
CA ALA A 46 -12.52 20.45 8.97
C ALA A 46 -12.69 18.96 9.33
N SER A 47 -13.91 18.41 9.31
CA SER A 47 -14.13 16.98 9.53
C SER A 47 -13.83 16.11 8.30
N GLU A 48 -13.92 16.67 7.08
CA GLU A 48 -13.52 16.00 5.84
C GLU A 48 -11.99 16.03 5.68
N GLU A 49 -11.30 17.13 6.00
CA GLU A 49 -9.82 17.22 5.97
C GLU A 49 -9.13 16.52 7.16
N ALA A 50 -9.83 16.27 8.28
CA ALA A 50 -9.24 15.70 9.50
C ALA A 50 -9.49 14.19 9.70
N LEU A 51 -10.06 13.48 8.71
CA LEU A 51 -10.10 12.01 8.68
C LEU A 51 -8.95 11.43 7.83
N ASP A 52 -7.71 11.61 8.31
CA ASP A 52 -6.55 10.72 8.15
C ASP A 52 -6.05 10.39 6.70
N GLU A 53 -5.68 11.43 5.93
CA GLU A 53 -5.34 11.38 4.49
C GLU A 53 -3.89 11.00 4.12
N ALA A 54 -2.97 10.81 5.07
CA ALA A 54 -1.61 10.43 4.73
C ALA A 54 -1.59 9.02 4.10
N ARG A 55 -0.99 8.89 2.91
CA ARG A 55 -0.74 7.59 2.25
C ARG A 55 0.76 7.37 2.16
N PRO A 56 1.21 6.10 2.15
CA PRO A 56 2.60 5.82 1.86
C PRO A 56 2.98 6.43 0.51
N GLU A 57 3.95 7.34 0.50
CA GLU A 57 4.49 7.92 -0.72
C GLU A 57 5.89 8.53 -0.49
N PRO A 58 6.76 8.47 -1.50
CA PRO A 58 8.03 9.19 -1.46
C PRO A 58 7.82 10.71 -1.52
N ASP A 59 8.76 11.45 -0.93
CA ASP A 59 8.86 12.89 -1.18
C ASP A 59 9.42 13.12 -2.59
N ILE A 60 8.53 13.49 -3.51
CA ILE A 60 8.86 13.81 -4.90
C ILE A 60 8.80 15.32 -5.17
N THR A 61 8.88 16.14 -4.12
CA THR A 61 8.93 17.61 -4.24
C THR A 61 10.09 18.01 -5.14
N GLY A 62 9.81 18.85 -6.15
CA GLY A 62 10.81 19.26 -7.14
C GLY A 62 11.11 18.22 -8.23
N HIS A 63 10.33 17.15 -8.32
CA HIS A 63 10.43 16.11 -9.37
C HIS A 63 11.83 15.49 -9.48
N PRO A 64 12.36 14.91 -8.39
CA PRO A 64 13.68 14.32 -8.40
C PRO A 64 13.74 13.09 -9.32
N SER A 65 14.89 12.89 -9.97
CA SER A 65 15.17 11.66 -10.73
C SER A 65 15.65 10.52 -9.82
N SER A 66 16.11 10.85 -8.61
CA SER A 66 16.54 9.89 -7.58
C SER A 66 16.32 10.42 -6.17
N LEU A 67 16.20 9.49 -5.22
CA LEU A 67 15.97 9.73 -3.81
C LEU A 67 17.15 9.15 -3.02
N SER A 68 17.66 9.87 -2.03
CA SER A 68 18.67 9.35 -1.11
C SER A 68 17.95 8.61 0.02
N VAL A 69 18.15 7.29 0.11
CA VAL A 69 17.54 6.43 1.13
C VAL A 69 18.62 5.62 1.82
N ALA A 70 18.76 5.76 3.14
CA ALA A 70 19.80 5.11 3.93
C ALA A 70 21.21 5.29 3.34
N GLY A 71 21.50 6.49 2.83
CA GLY A 71 22.78 6.84 2.21
C GLY A 71 23.04 6.21 0.84
N ARG A 72 22.03 5.62 0.19
CA ARG A 72 22.11 5.09 -1.18
C ARG A 72 21.16 5.83 -2.11
N GLU A 73 21.56 5.97 -3.36
CA GLU A 73 20.70 6.53 -4.40
C GLU A 73 19.70 5.48 -4.90
N VAL A 74 18.41 5.81 -4.84
CA VAL A 74 17.30 5.02 -5.39
C VAL A 74 16.67 5.82 -6.52
N LYS A 75 16.68 5.29 -7.73
CA LYS A 75 16.17 6.01 -8.91
C LYS A 75 14.65 5.95 -8.97
N LEU A 76 13.99 7.09 -9.12
CA LEU A 76 12.56 7.15 -9.44
C LEU A 76 12.40 7.08 -10.96
N LEU A 77 11.93 5.94 -11.46
CA LEU A 77 11.82 5.69 -12.91
C LEU A 77 10.58 6.36 -13.51
N MET A 78 9.47 6.25 -12.81
CA MET A 78 8.19 6.88 -13.16
C MET A 78 7.25 6.80 -11.96
N PHE A 79 6.14 7.53 -12.03
CA PHE A 79 5.01 7.37 -11.12
C PHE A 79 3.69 7.63 -11.85
N THR A 80 2.61 7.09 -11.32
CA THR A 80 1.24 7.33 -11.78
C THR A 80 0.43 7.91 -10.63
N ARG A 81 -0.55 8.76 -10.95
CA ARG A 81 -1.50 9.28 -9.94
C ARG A 81 -2.72 8.36 -9.78
N LYS A 82 -3.11 7.65 -10.84
CA LYS A 82 -4.27 6.74 -10.87
C LYS A 82 -3.92 5.46 -11.64
N PRO A 83 -3.83 4.29 -10.96
CA PRO A 83 -3.67 4.16 -9.51
C PRO A 83 -2.40 4.90 -9.05
N ARG A 84 -2.29 5.22 -7.75
CA ARG A 84 -1.09 5.86 -7.21
C ARG A 84 0.03 4.82 -7.16
N CYS A 85 1.01 4.91 -8.05
CA CYS A 85 2.14 3.98 -8.11
C CYS A 85 3.47 4.72 -8.28
N TYR A 86 4.54 4.20 -7.69
CA TYR A 86 5.90 4.70 -7.81
C TYR A 86 6.84 3.54 -8.12
N PHE A 87 7.69 3.73 -9.13
CA PHE A 87 8.54 2.69 -9.67
C PHE A 87 10.01 3.04 -9.42
N PHE A 88 10.72 2.18 -8.71
CA PHE A 88 12.08 2.45 -8.29
C PHE A 88 13.07 1.44 -8.87
N ALA A 89 14.22 1.95 -9.32
CA ALA A 89 15.40 1.13 -9.58
C ALA A 89 16.44 1.29 -8.46
N ASP A 90 17.27 0.27 -8.32
CA ASP A 90 18.41 0.25 -7.40
C ASP A 90 18.01 0.41 -5.91
N PHE A 91 16.77 0.04 -5.54
CA PHE A 91 16.31 0.07 -4.15
C PHE A 91 17.13 -0.89 -3.27
N MET A 92 17.40 -2.09 -3.77
CA MET A 92 18.17 -3.12 -3.08
C MET A 92 19.32 -3.62 -3.96
N SER A 93 20.48 -3.86 -3.34
CA SER A 93 21.64 -4.39 -4.07
C SER A 93 21.41 -5.85 -4.50
N ALA A 94 22.16 -6.31 -5.50
CA ALA A 94 22.09 -7.71 -5.92
C ALA A 94 22.51 -8.64 -4.76
N GLU A 95 23.53 -8.25 -4.01
CA GLU A 95 24.04 -8.96 -2.84
C GLU A 95 22.98 -9.07 -1.73
N ASP A 96 22.28 -7.97 -1.43
CA ASP A 96 21.21 -7.98 -0.43
C ASP A 96 20.01 -8.80 -0.92
N CYS A 97 19.69 -8.76 -2.22
CA CYS A 97 18.65 -9.60 -2.82
C CYS A 97 18.97 -11.09 -2.65
N GLU A 98 20.19 -11.50 -2.96
CA GLU A 98 20.65 -12.88 -2.80
C GLU A 98 20.67 -13.29 -1.32
N ARG A 99 21.13 -12.40 -0.43
CA ARG A 99 21.11 -12.63 1.02
C ARG A 99 19.69 -12.88 1.52
N LEU A 100 18.71 -12.05 1.13
CA LEU A 100 17.31 -12.23 1.54
C LEU A 100 16.73 -13.54 0.98
N ILE A 101 17.02 -13.89 -0.27
CA ILE A 101 16.63 -15.18 -0.85
C ILE A 101 17.20 -16.34 -0.02
N GLU A 102 18.49 -16.30 0.31
CA GLU A 102 19.17 -17.40 0.99
C GLU A 102 18.62 -17.64 2.40
N ILE A 103 18.46 -16.59 3.21
CA ILE A 103 17.88 -16.73 4.55
C ILE A 103 16.42 -17.22 4.48
N SER A 104 15.70 -16.87 3.41
CA SER A 104 14.29 -17.25 3.22
C SER A 104 14.10 -18.71 2.86
N LYS A 105 15.05 -19.34 2.15
CA LYS A 105 14.96 -20.77 1.79
C LYS A 105 14.72 -21.68 2.99
N THR A 106 15.30 -21.34 4.15
CA THR A 106 15.17 -22.12 5.39
C THR A 106 13.78 -22.02 6.05
N ARG A 107 13.00 -20.97 5.72
CA ARG A 107 11.68 -20.68 6.29
C ARG A 107 10.52 -20.93 5.31
N MET A 108 10.82 -21.33 4.06
CA MET A 108 9.82 -21.50 3.01
C MET A 108 8.79 -22.58 3.35
N LYS A 109 7.52 -22.20 3.29
CA LYS A 109 6.35 -23.09 3.40
C LYS A 109 5.42 -22.86 2.21
N ARG A 110 4.68 -23.89 1.79
CA ARG A 110 3.66 -23.74 0.74
C ARG A 110 2.68 -22.63 1.14
N SER A 111 2.44 -21.68 0.25
CA SER A 111 1.52 -20.57 0.51
C SER A 111 0.08 -21.06 0.65
N VAL A 112 -0.61 -20.52 1.65
CA VAL A 112 -2.07 -20.68 1.84
C VAL A 112 -2.71 -19.32 1.56
N VAL A 113 -3.89 -19.32 0.94
CA VAL A 113 -4.76 -18.15 0.84
C VAL A 113 -6.07 -18.50 1.53
N TYR A 114 -6.61 -17.60 2.35
CA TYR A 114 -7.91 -17.78 2.96
C TYR A 114 -8.97 -17.27 1.97
N SER A 115 -9.82 -18.16 1.47
CA SER A 115 -11.01 -17.80 0.70
C SER A 115 -12.22 -17.96 1.62
N ALA A 116 -13.05 -16.91 1.72
CA ALA A 116 -14.42 -17.05 2.23
C ALA A 116 -15.26 -17.73 1.14
N ASP A 117 -15.99 -18.79 1.49
CA ASP A 117 -17.05 -19.29 0.61
C ASP A 117 -18.33 -18.45 0.78
N GLU A 118 -19.32 -18.67 -0.09
CA GLU A 118 -20.64 -18.03 -0.10
C GLU A 118 -21.44 -18.19 1.21
N ASN A 119 -20.92 -18.93 2.19
CA ASN A 119 -21.50 -19.12 3.52
C ASN A 119 -20.61 -18.57 4.65
N GLY A 120 -19.59 -17.77 4.34
CA GLY A 120 -18.71 -17.13 5.34
C GLY A 120 -17.73 -18.08 6.03
N VAL A 121 -17.51 -19.30 5.52
CA VAL A 121 -16.57 -20.25 6.13
C VAL A 121 -15.16 -20.03 5.58
N THR A 122 -14.23 -19.65 6.46
CA THR A 122 -12.80 -19.54 6.14
C THR A 122 -12.19 -20.93 5.96
N LYS A 123 -12.13 -21.45 4.73
CA LYS A 123 -11.40 -22.71 4.44
C LYS A 123 -9.94 -22.42 4.07
N VAL A 124 -9.03 -23.17 4.71
CA VAL A 124 -7.63 -23.32 4.28
C VAL A 124 -7.63 -24.21 3.04
N VAL A 125 -7.73 -23.64 1.85
CA VAL A 125 -7.69 -24.40 0.59
C VAL A 125 -6.26 -24.34 0.02
N PRO A 126 -5.64 -25.48 -0.37
CA PRO A 126 -4.44 -25.47 -1.21
C PRO A 126 -4.73 -24.65 -2.47
N SER A 127 -4.01 -23.54 -2.63
CA SER A 127 -4.44 -22.45 -3.48
C SER A 127 -4.30 -22.76 -4.98
N TYR A 128 -5.43 -22.83 -5.69
CA TYR A 128 -5.48 -22.66 -7.15
C TYR A 128 -5.30 -21.17 -7.55
N THR A 129 -5.45 -20.24 -6.61
CA THR A 129 -5.36 -18.79 -6.81
C THR A 129 -3.93 -18.22 -6.76
N ARG A 130 -3.00 -18.94 -6.10
CA ARG A 130 -1.60 -18.57 -5.86
C ARG A 130 -0.76 -19.82 -5.66
N SER A 131 0.06 -20.16 -6.65
CA SER A 131 0.97 -21.31 -6.59
C SER A 131 2.40 -20.90 -6.22
N SER A 132 2.64 -20.63 -4.93
CA SER A 132 3.95 -20.20 -4.42
C SER A 132 4.39 -20.89 -3.12
N ASN A 133 5.64 -20.66 -2.72
CA ASN A 133 6.14 -20.84 -1.36
C ASN A 133 6.38 -19.47 -0.71
N GLN A 134 6.23 -19.36 0.61
CA GLN A 134 6.47 -18.11 1.35
C GLN A 134 7.31 -18.30 2.62
N ALA A 135 8.10 -17.29 2.96
CA ALA A 135 8.75 -17.07 4.24
C ALA A 135 8.31 -15.71 4.79
N ASN A 136 8.02 -15.61 6.08
CA ASN A 136 7.58 -14.36 6.71
C ASN A 136 8.61 -13.91 7.76
N TYR A 137 8.78 -12.59 7.86
CA TYR A 137 9.61 -11.92 8.85
C TYR A 137 8.83 -10.76 9.46
N VAL A 138 8.84 -10.62 10.77
CA VAL A 138 8.26 -9.46 11.47
C VAL A 138 9.35 -8.52 11.97
N LEU A 139 8.99 -7.30 12.33
CA LEU A 139 9.92 -6.36 12.96
C LEU A 139 10.56 -7.00 14.21
N GLY A 140 11.88 -6.96 14.30
CA GLY A 140 12.66 -7.59 15.37
C GLY A 140 13.10 -9.02 15.09
N ASP A 141 12.79 -9.61 13.92
CA ASP A 141 13.25 -10.96 13.56
C ASP A 141 14.76 -11.04 13.29
N SER A 142 15.34 -9.98 12.71
CA SER A 142 16.78 -9.86 12.47
C SER A 142 17.17 -8.43 12.08
N ASP A 143 18.39 -8.01 12.43
CA ASP A 143 18.93 -6.70 12.05
C ASP A 143 18.81 -6.43 10.54
N PHE A 144 19.10 -7.44 9.71
CA PHE A 144 19.04 -7.29 8.25
C PHE A 144 17.61 -7.06 7.72
N THR A 145 16.60 -7.76 8.25
CA THR A 145 15.21 -7.55 7.84
C THR A 145 14.67 -6.22 8.37
N ASP A 146 15.12 -5.80 9.55
CA ASP A 146 14.74 -4.53 10.15
C ASP A 146 15.37 -3.34 9.39
N GLU A 147 16.61 -3.48 8.91
CA GLU A 147 17.25 -2.53 7.99
C GLU A 147 16.44 -2.36 6.70
N ILE A 148 15.93 -3.46 6.12
CA ILE A 148 15.06 -3.39 4.93
C ILE A 148 13.77 -2.64 5.24
N LEU A 149 13.09 -2.96 6.35
CA LEU A 149 11.87 -2.26 6.76
C LEU A 149 12.14 -0.76 7.02
N SER A 150 13.26 -0.43 7.65
CA SER A 150 13.66 0.96 7.87
C SER A 150 13.91 1.72 6.56
N LYS A 151 14.54 1.08 5.55
CA LYS A 151 14.70 1.68 4.21
C LYS A 151 13.37 1.92 3.51
N VAL A 152 12.43 0.97 3.61
CA VAL A 152 11.07 1.16 3.09
C VAL A 152 10.39 2.31 3.82
N SER A 153 10.58 2.41 5.14
CA SER A 153 9.99 3.48 5.95
C SER A 153 10.47 4.87 5.51
N GLU A 154 11.78 5.03 5.34
CA GLU A 154 12.39 6.28 4.86
C GLU A 154 11.93 6.63 3.44
N LEU A 155 11.89 5.65 2.53
CA LEU A 155 11.48 5.89 1.14
C LEU A 155 9.99 6.25 1.00
N THR A 156 9.13 5.66 1.82
CA THR A 156 7.66 5.77 1.67
C THR A 156 7.02 6.74 2.64
N ASN A 157 7.82 7.41 3.49
CA ASN A 157 7.33 8.22 4.60
C ASN A 157 6.29 7.48 5.47
N TRP A 158 6.42 6.16 5.60
CA TRP A 158 5.48 5.32 6.34
C TRP A 158 6.16 4.60 7.50
N PRO A 159 5.66 4.67 8.74
CA PRO A 159 6.35 4.08 9.89
C PRO A 159 6.48 2.55 9.80
N THR A 160 7.63 2.00 10.21
CA THR A 160 7.85 0.53 10.27
C THR A 160 6.82 -0.21 11.13
N LYS A 161 6.35 0.43 12.21
CA LYS A 161 5.29 -0.10 13.07
C LYS A 161 3.94 -0.26 12.37
N LYS A 162 3.73 0.39 11.21
CA LYS A 162 2.54 0.26 10.36
C LYS A 162 2.77 -0.68 9.16
N MET A 163 3.69 -1.64 9.30
CA MET A 163 4.02 -2.63 8.27
C MET A 163 3.79 -4.04 8.81
N GLU A 164 3.13 -4.92 8.04
CA GLU A 164 2.89 -6.33 8.44
C GLU A 164 4.17 -7.20 8.47
N GLY A 165 5.32 -6.62 8.13
CA GLY A 165 6.61 -7.31 7.98
C GLY A 165 6.91 -7.68 6.52
N ILE A 166 7.94 -8.51 6.33
CA ILE A 166 8.40 -8.94 5.00
C ILE A 166 7.88 -10.34 4.71
N GLN A 167 7.09 -10.48 3.63
CA GLN A 167 6.71 -11.77 3.06
C GLN A 167 7.56 -12.04 1.80
N VAL A 168 8.52 -12.95 1.90
CA VAL A 168 9.30 -13.41 0.74
C VAL A 168 8.57 -14.54 0.05
N ILE A 169 8.31 -14.42 -1.25
CA ILE A 169 7.52 -15.35 -2.05
C ILE A 169 8.36 -15.88 -3.21
N GLN A 170 8.26 -17.19 -3.45
CA GLN A 170 8.90 -17.86 -4.58
C GLN A 170 7.85 -18.50 -5.50
N TYR A 171 7.95 -18.19 -6.80
CA TYR A 171 7.21 -18.82 -7.89
C TYR A 171 8.18 -19.60 -8.79
N GLY A 172 7.84 -20.86 -9.08
CA GLY A 172 8.47 -21.65 -10.14
C GLY A 172 7.78 -21.43 -11.48
N ILE A 173 8.20 -22.16 -12.52
CA ILE A 173 7.56 -22.16 -13.85
C ILE A 173 6.06 -22.46 -13.73
N GLY A 174 5.23 -21.66 -14.41
CA GLY A 174 3.77 -21.71 -14.35
C GLY A 174 3.17 -21.12 -13.08
N GLY A 175 3.99 -20.76 -12.08
CA GLY A 175 3.54 -20.09 -10.87
C GLY A 175 2.99 -18.70 -11.21
N GLU A 176 1.81 -18.41 -10.68
CA GLU A 176 1.09 -17.15 -10.87
C GLU A 176 0.36 -16.74 -9.59
N PHE A 177 -0.16 -15.51 -9.59
CA PHE A 177 -1.16 -15.04 -8.64
C PHE A 177 -2.28 -14.36 -9.43
N VAL A 178 -3.48 -14.93 -9.37
CA VAL A 178 -4.67 -14.39 -10.04
C VAL A 178 -4.96 -12.94 -9.61
N PRO A 179 -5.67 -12.15 -10.44
CA PRO A 179 -6.05 -10.78 -10.10
C PRO A 179 -6.72 -10.67 -8.73
N HIS A 180 -6.22 -9.77 -7.89
CA HIS A 180 -6.70 -9.53 -6.52
C HIS A 180 -6.42 -8.09 -6.08
N CYS A 181 -7.03 -7.71 -4.95
CA CYS A 181 -6.72 -6.49 -4.22
C CYS A 181 -6.02 -6.86 -2.91
N ASP A 182 -5.08 -6.01 -2.47
CA ASP A 182 -4.41 -6.22 -1.19
C ASP A 182 -5.19 -5.65 0.00
N PHE A 183 -5.99 -4.59 -0.24
CA PHE A 183 -6.94 -4.07 0.74
C PHE A 183 -8.07 -5.06 1.00
N PHE A 184 -8.67 -4.96 2.19
CA PHE A 184 -9.88 -5.71 2.52
C PHE A 184 -11.05 -5.13 1.73
N LEU A 185 -11.80 -6.01 1.05
CA LEU A 185 -13.05 -5.64 0.39
C LEU A 185 -14.09 -5.29 1.46
N ASP A 186 -14.92 -4.30 1.14
CA ASP A 186 -16.07 -3.95 1.99
C ASP A 186 -16.99 -5.17 2.06
N SER A 187 -17.38 -5.58 3.28
CA SER A 187 -18.20 -6.77 3.44
C SER A 187 -19.65 -6.49 3.04
N SER A 188 -20.30 -7.45 2.37
CA SER A 188 -21.74 -7.39 2.06
C SER A 188 -22.61 -7.38 3.31
N ASP A 189 -22.06 -7.89 4.42
CA ASP A 189 -22.78 -8.16 5.66
C ASP A 189 -22.61 -7.02 6.68
N GLY A 190 -21.90 -5.94 6.31
CA GLY A 190 -21.78 -4.71 7.09
C GLY A 190 -20.71 -4.74 8.20
N GLU A 191 -19.95 -5.82 8.36
CA GLU A 191 -18.76 -5.84 9.19
C GLU A 191 -17.57 -5.29 8.40
N GLU A 192 -17.33 -3.98 8.49
CA GLU A 192 -16.07 -3.39 8.02
C GLU A 192 -14.94 -3.83 8.94
N MET A 193 -13.79 -4.16 8.34
CA MET A 193 -12.58 -4.41 9.12
C MET A 193 -12.23 -3.12 9.88
N PRO A 194 -11.86 -3.19 11.18
CA PRO A 194 -11.62 -1.99 12.00
C PRO A 194 -10.34 -1.22 11.61
N TRP A 195 -9.71 -1.59 10.49
CA TRP A 195 -8.48 -1.05 9.95
C TRP A 195 -8.32 -1.55 8.51
N GLN A 196 -7.46 -0.88 7.76
CA GLN A 196 -7.27 -1.12 6.34
C GLN A 196 -5.78 -1.16 5.97
N ARG A 197 -5.46 -1.90 4.91
CA ARG A 197 -4.17 -1.71 4.22
C ARG A 197 -4.29 -0.46 3.35
N VAL A 198 -3.25 0.34 3.28
CA VAL A 198 -3.22 1.61 2.52
C VAL A 198 -2.16 1.64 1.45
N GLY A 199 -1.33 0.60 1.38
CA GLY A 199 -0.35 0.45 0.31
C GLY A 199 0.40 -0.88 0.37
N THR A 200 1.05 -1.18 -0.73
CA THR A 200 1.87 -2.38 -0.92
C THR A 200 3.20 -1.98 -1.49
N PHE A 201 4.28 -2.45 -0.85
CA PHE A 201 5.63 -2.29 -1.32
C PHE A 201 6.20 -3.65 -1.77
N LEU A 202 6.54 -3.76 -3.05
CA LEU A 202 7.12 -4.96 -3.64
C LEU A 202 8.60 -4.72 -3.93
N ILE A 203 9.47 -5.67 -3.54
CA ILE A 203 10.89 -5.69 -3.88
C ILE A 203 11.14 -6.93 -4.75
N TYR A 204 11.67 -6.74 -5.94
CA TYR A 204 11.97 -7.84 -6.85
C TYR A 204 13.37 -8.37 -6.57
N LEU A 205 13.47 -9.57 -6.02
CA LEU A 205 14.74 -10.16 -5.55
C LEU A 205 15.50 -10.87 -6.67
N ASN A 206 14.82 -11.22 -7.75
CA ASN A 206 15.43 -11.67 -8.99
C ASN A 206 14.51 -11.33 -10.18
N ARG A 207 14.90 -11.79 -11.37
CA ARG A 207 14.02 -11.81 -12.54
C ARG A 207 13.93 -13.23 -13.13
N PRO A 208 12.72 -13.69 -13.51
CA PRO A 208 12.57 -14.86 -14.36
C PRO A 208 13.09 -14.59 -15.77
N THR A 209 13.32 -15.64 -16.55
CA THR A 209 13.74 -15.53 -17.96
C THR A 209 12.59 -15.00 -18.84
N TYR A 210 11.36 -15.44 -18.56
CA TYR A 210 10.14 -15.03 -19.26
C TYR A 210 8.97 -14.94 -18.27
N GLY A 211 8.02 -14.04 -18.54
CA GLY A 211 6.82 -13.86 -17.72
C GLY A 211 7.09 -13.32 -16.31
N GLY A 212 6.17 -13.53 -15.38
CA GLY A 212 6.33 -13.12 -13.98
C GLY A 212 6.22 -11.61 -13.72
N SER A 213 5.65 -10.85 -14.64
CA SER A 213 5.32 -9.43 -14.43
C SER A 213 4.29 -9.23 -13.32
N THR A 214 4.21 -8.03 -12.78
CA THR A 214 3.10 -7.58 -11.93
C THR A 214 2.16 -6.77 -12.80
N PHE A 215 1.01 -7.34 -13.14
CA PHE A 215 0.05 -6.78 -14.10
C PHE A 215 -1.12 -6.12 -13.38
N PHE A 216 -1.47 -4.91 -13.78
CA PHE A 216 -2.62 -4.14 -13.29
C PHE A 216 -3.70 -4.14 -14.37
N PRO A 217 -4.64 -5.12 -14.38
CA PRO A 217 -5.60 -5.30 -15.46
C PRO A 217 -6.47 -4.08 -15.73
N ASP A 218 -6.93 -3.39 -14.69
CA ASP A 218 -7.88 -2.27 -14.82
C ASP A 218 -7.18 -0.94 -15.15
N ALA A 219 -5.87 -0.84 -14.86
CA ALA A 219 -5.03 0.29 -15.24
C ALA A 219 -4.27 0.05 -16.56
N HIS A 220 -4.36 -1.15 -17.13
CA HIS A 220 -3.76 -1.55 -18.40
C HIS A 220 -2.24 -1.35 -18.50
N PHE A 221 -1.50 -1.63 -17.43
CA PHE A 221 -0.04 -1.67 -17.46
C PHE A 221 0.52 -2.88 -16.70
N GLU A 222 1.77 -3.24 -16.99
CA GLU A 222 2.50 -4.23 -16.22
C GLU A 222 3.89 -3.73 -15.85
N PHE A 223 4.38 -4.18 -14.69
CA PHE A 223 5.74 -3.97 -14.26
C PHE A 223 6.58 -5.22 -14.49
N ILE A 224 7.68 -5.05 -15.22
CA ILE A 224 8.63 -6.13 -15.50
C ILE A 224 9.62 -6.24 -14.33
N PRO A 225 9.75 -7.41 -13.68
CA PRO A 225 10.65 -7.58 -12.55
C PRO A 225 12.11 -7.50 -12.99
N HIS A 226 12.87 -6.65 -12.32
CA HIS A 226 14.33 -6.63 -12.38
C HIS A 226 14.87 -6.69 -10.96
N GLN A 227 15.93 -7.47 -10.75
CA GLN A 227 16.55 -7.63 -9.43
C GLN A 227 16.91 -6.26 -8.85
N GLY A 228 16.54 -6.02 -7.60
CA GLY A 228 16.81 -4.79 -6.87
C GLY A 228 15.81 -3.66 -7.11
N ASN A 229 14.93 -3.77 -8.12
CA ASN A 229 13.87 -2.80 -8.34
C ASN A 229 12.74 -3.00 -7.32
N SER A 230 11.96 -1.94 -7.11
CA SER A 230 10.77 -1.99 -6.26
C SER A 230 9.60 -1.21 -6.85
N LEU A 231 8.41 -1.54 -6.37
CA LEU A 231 7.15 -0.93 -6.75
C LEU A 231 6.37 -0.61 -5.48
N LEU A 232 6.01 0.66 -5.30
CA LEU A 232 5.02 1.09 -4.32
C LEU A 232 3.71 1.36 -5.05
N PHE A 233 2.60 0.82 -4.56
CA PHE A 233 1.29 1.33 -4.92
C PHE A 233 0.44 1.52 -3.67
N SER A 234 -0.25 2.65 -3.62
CA SER A 234 -1.05 3.06 -2.47
C SER A 234 -2.51 3.22 -2.90
N TYR A 235 -3.42 2.88 -2.01
CA TYR A 235 -4.85 2.86 -2.26
C TYR A 235 -5.55 3.66 -1.19
N GLU A 236 -6.57 4.42 -1.62
CA GLU A 236 -7.31 5.33 -0.76
C GLU A 236 -8.66 4.70 -0.40
N PRO A 237 -8.95 4.51 0.91
CA PRO A 237 -10.27 4.07 1.35
C PRO A 237 -11.34 5.03 0.81
N GLY A 238 -12.41 4.47 0.24
CA GLY A 238 -13.50 5.26 -0.36
C GLY A 238 -13.19 5.86 -1.74
N ASP A 239 -11.95 5.81 -2.25
CA ASP A 239 -11.65 6.25 -3.61
C ASP A 239 -12.17 5.21 -4.62
N ILE A 240 -13.01 5.68 -5.55
CA ILE A 240 -13.51 4.88 -6.68
C ILE A 240 -12.37 4.32 -7.55
N ASN A 241 -11.18 4.94 -7.50
CA ASN A 241 -10.00 4.49 -8.23
C ASN A 241 -9.16 3.45 -7.46
N ARG A 242 -9.48 3.07 -6.22
CA ARG A 242 -8.71 2.04 -5.50
C ARG A 242 -8.71 0.72 -6.26
N ASP A 243 -9.80 0.41 -6.97
CA ASP A 243 -9.93 -0.82 -7.75
C ASP A 243 -8.97 -0.86 -8.94
N LEU A 244 -8.46 0.29 -9.40
CA LEU A 244 -7.38 0.34 -10.40
C LEU A 244 -6.07 -0.27 -9.90
N SER A 245 -5.91 -0.43 -8.58
CA SER A 245 -4.77 -1.12 -7.96
C SER A 245 -4.93 -2.65 -7.93
N ARG A 246 -6.06 -3.19 -8.41
CA ARG A 246 -6.22 -4.63 -8.63
C ARG A 246 -5.07 -5.11 -9.52
N HIS A 247 -4.38 -6.14 -9.07
CA HIS A 247 -3.16 -6.60 -9.71
C HIS A 247 -3.00 -8.12 -9.65
N ALA A 248 -2.11 -8.63 -10.49
CA ALA A 248 -1.83 -10.05 -10.66
C ALA A 248 -0.33 -10.28 -10.83
N GLY A 249 0.15 -11.46 -10.44
CA GLY A 249 1.45 -11.96 -10.87
C GLY A 249 1.26 -12.84 -12.09
N THR A 250 1.73 -12.40 -13.27
CA THR A 250 1.58 -13.19 -14.50
C THR A 250 2.39 -14.50 -14.41
N PRO A 251 2.01 -15.55 -15.15
CA PRO A 251 2.72 -16.82 -15.10
C PRO A 251 4.22 -16.68 -15.37
N VAL A 252 5.04 -17.32 -14.54
CA VAL A 252 6.48 -17.45 -14.81
C VAL A 252 6.68 -18.40 -15.98
N GLY A 253 7.18 -17.89 -17.11
CA GLY A 253 7.44 -18.67 -18.32
C GLY A 253 8.80 -19.40 -18.30
N GLY A 254 9.76 -18.95 -17.50
CA GLY A 254 11.08 -19.59 -17.40
C GLY A 254 11.89 -19.15 -16.18
N GLY A 255 12.63 -20.09 -15.57
CA GLY A 255 13.38 -19.85 -14.34
C GLY A 255 12.48 -19.80 -13.10
N SER A 256 12.74 -18.86 -12.20
CA SER A 256 11.94 -18.62 -11.00
C SER A 256 11.82 -17.14 -10.71
N LYS A 257 10.71 -16.72 -10.09
CA LYS A 257 10.51 -15.37 -9.55
C LYS A 257 10.58 -15.40 -8.03
N TRP A 258 11.37 -14.49 -7.46
CA TRP A 258 11.48 -14.20 -6.05
C TRP A 258 11.16 -12.72 -5.83
N LEU A 259 10.27 -12.44 -4.90
CA LEU A 259 9.94 -11.09 -4.48
C LEU A 259 9.68 -11.03 -2.98
N ALA A 260 9.85 -9.86 -2.39
CA ALA A 260 9.42 -9.55 -1.05
C ALA A 260 8.24 -8.57 -1.10
N THR A 261 7.18 -8.88 -0.35
CA THR A 261 5.98 -8.06 -0.21
C THR A 261 5.91 -7.50 1.20
N ILE A 262 5.65 -6.21 1.32
CA ILE A 262 5.42 -5.52 2.59
C ILE A 262 4.08 -4.79 2.47
N LEU A 263 3.14 -5.15 3.33
CA LEU A 263 1.80 -4.56 3.38
C LEU A 263 1.80 -3.44 4.42
N LEU A 264 1.28 -2.27 4.01
CA LEU A 264 1.29 -1.04 4.78
C LEU A 264 -0.12 -0.79 5.31
N THR A 265 -0.27 -0.54 6.62
CA THR A 265 -1.58 -0.43 7.28
C THR A 265 -1.84 0.98 7.78
N ASP A 266 -3.10 1.40 7.86
CA ASP A 266 -3.51 2.69 8.44
C ASP A 266 -3.25 2.78 9.96
N ARG A 267 -3.13 1.62 10.61
CA ARG A 267 -2.83 1.51 12.05
C ARG A 267 -1.45 0.94 12.35
N ASP A 268 -1.05 1.05 13.60
CA ASP A 268 0.11 0.32 14.13
C ASP A 268 -0.20 -1.18 14.25
N ILE A 269 0.78 -2.02 13.95
CA ILE A 269 0.78 -3.46 14.17
C ILE A 269 1.31 -3.72 15.58
N GLU A 270 0.47 -4.26 16.46
CA GLU A 270 0.92 -4.71 17.77
C GLU A 270 1.82 -5.96 17.62
N ASN A 271 3.02 -5.88 18.20
CA ASN A 271 3.96 -7.00 18.26
C ASN A 271 3.27 -8.25 18.83
N GLY A 272 3.01 -9.26 17.98
CA GLY A 272 2.45 -10.54 18.40
C GLY A 272 1.13 -10.94 17.72
N VAL A 273 0.51 -10.12 16.87
CA VAL A 273 -0.67 -10.52 16.10
C VAL A 273 -0.34 -10.70 14.62
N THR A 274 0.48 -11.72 14.32
CA THR A 274 0.32 -12.46 13.06
C THR A 274 -0.60 -13.65 13.30
N LYS A 275 -1.86 -13.38 13.65
CA LYS A 275 -2.92 -14.38 13.56
C LYS A 275 -4.21 -13.73 13.13
N GLY A 276 -4.63 -14.02 11.90
CA GLY A 276 -6.04 -14.22 11.59
C GLY A 276 -6.60 -15.43 12.35
N THR A 277 -6.60 -15.35 13.68
CA THR A 277 -7.54 -16.10 14.52
C THR A 277 -8.55 -15.09 15.03
N MET A 278 -9.55 -14.79 14.20
CA MET A 278 -10.88 -14.51 14.72
C MET A 278 -11.38 -15.83 15.29
N GLY A 279 -11.10 -16.05 16.58
CA GLY A 279 -11.84 -17.03 17.36
C GLY A 279 -13.28 -16.54 17.39
N GLY A 280 -14.13 -17.13 16.55
CA GLY A 280 -15.56 -17.09 16.74
C GLY A 280 -15.85 -17.53 18.16
N ARG A 281 -16.35 -16.60 18.96
CA ARG A 281 -16.92 -16.87 20.27
C ARG A 281 -18.21 -17.65 20.00
N MET A 282 -18.12 -18.98 19.92
CA MET A 282 -19.29 -19.81 20.20
C MET A 282 -19.65 -19.57 21.67
N MET A 283 -20.96 -19.48 21.92
CA MET A 283 -21.58 -19.42 23.24
C MET A 283 -20.93 -20.37 24.24
#